data_AF-A0A4Y2L5V3-F1
#
_entry.id   AF-A0A4Y2L5V3-F1
#
_cell.length_a   1.000
_cell.length_b   1.000
_cell.length_c   1.000
_cell.angle_alpha   90.00
_cell.angle_beta   90.00
_cell.angle_gamma   90.00
#
_symmetry.space_group_name_H-M   'P 1'
#
loop_
_entity.id
_entity.type
_entity.pdbx_description
1 polymer ?
#
loop_
_entity_poly.entity_id
_entity_poly.type
_entity_poly.pdbx_seq_one_letter_code
_entity_poly.pdbx_strand_id
1 'polypeptide(L)'
;MFVILEKKIKKQKLRGDFKELTELCIMFLGGDTEKKFKIHPPGAMHQARWMARAIYSFLFSSQVPLSVKHEKALRDISLFIASVYVIPWLNCSAAVKAPKQDLCFLKSLKS
;
A
#
# COMPACT_ATOMS: atom_id res chain seq x y z
N MET A 1 -10.27 2.22 9.76
CA MET A 1 -9.05 2.23 8.92
C MET A 1 -9.10 3.27 7.81
N PHE A 2 -10.10 3.17 6.94
CA PHE A 2 -10.31 4.04 5.78
C PHE A 2 -10.23 5.55 6.09
N VAL A 3 -11.00 6.00 7.09
CA VAL A 3 -11.01 7.41 7.57
C VAL A 3 -9.64 7.90 8.07
N ILE A 4 -8.79 7.00 8.59
CA ILE A 4 -7.44 7.36 9.08
C ILE A 4 -6.50 7.63 7.89
N LEU A 5 -6.60 6.82 6.84
CA LEU A 5 -5.82 6.97 5.60
C LEU A 5 -6.15 8.30 4.90
N GLU A 6 -7.43 8.61 4.71
CA GLU A 6 -7.87 9.85 4.08
C GLU A 6 -7.41 11.10 4.86
N LYS A 7 -7.57 11.08 6.19
CA LYS A 7 -7.10 12.18 7.05
C LYS A 7 -5.59 12.36 7.00
N LYS A 8 -4.81 11.27 6.88
CA LYS A 8 -3.34 11.33 6.74
C LYS A 8 -2.93 11.95 5.40
N ILE A 9 -3.61 11.61 4.30
CA ILE A 9 -3.35 12.17 2.98
C ILE A 9 -3.56 13.68 2.96
N LYS A 10 -4.67 14.15 3.55
CA LYS A 10 -5.00 15.60 3.57
C LYS A 10 -4.02 16.42 4.42
N LYS A 11 -3.33 15.80 5.37
CA LYS A 11 -2.49 16.50 6.37
C LYS A 11 -0.99 16.49 6.05
N GLN A 12 -0.51 15.61 5.18
CA GLN A 12 0.92 15.39 4.96
C GLN A 12 1.31 15.51 3.48
N LYS A 13 2.36 16.29 3.18
CA LYS A 13 2.96 16.38 1.85
C LYS A 13 3.75 15.08 1.59
N LEU A 14 3.03 14.02 1.20
CA LEU A 14 3.61 12.70 0.93
C LEU A 14 4.55 12.76 -0.27
N ARG A 15 5.69 12.07 -0.17
CA ARG A 15 6.59 11.81 -1.30
C ARG A 15 5.81 11.05 -2.39
N GLY A 16 6.09 11.31 -3.66
CA GLY A 16 5.30 10.80 -4.80
C GLY A 16 4.91 9.31 -4.69
N ASP A 17 5.87 8.45 -4.38
CA ASP A 17 5.65 7.01 -4.24
C ASP A 17 4.68 6.61 -3.13
N PHE A 18 4.70 7.34 -2.00
CA PHE A 18 3.76 7.07 -0.90
C PHE A 18 2.36 7.57 -1.23
N LYS A 19 2.26 8.64 -2.02
CA LYS A 19 0.97 9.12 -2.52
C LYS A 19 0.32 8.06 -3.41
N GLU A 20 1.07 7.50 -4.37
CA GLU A 20 0.60 6.42 -5.23
C GLU A 20 0.15 5.19 -4.42
N LEU A 21 0.98 4.73 -3.48
CA LEU A 21 0.61 3.63 -2.58
C LEU A 21 -0.69 3.92 -1.81
N THR A 22 -0.88 5.16 -1.34
CA THR A 22 -2.08 5.49 -0.56
C THR A 22 -3.33 5.54 -1.42
N GLU A 23 -3.23 6.09 -2.64
CA GLU A 23 -4.32 6.08 -3.61
C GLU A 23 -4.70 4.64 -3.98
N LEU A 24 -3.72 3.75 -4.19
CA LEU A 24 -3.95 2.32 -4.41
C LEU A 24 -4.67 1.64 -3.24
N CYS A 25 -4.24 1.93 -2.00
CA CYS A 25 -4.91 1.40 -0.81
C CYS A 25 -6.37 1.87 -0.70
N ILE A 26 -6.66 3.13 -1.03
CA ILE A 26 -8.03 3.67 -1.04
C ILE A 26 -8.88 2.93 -2.07
N MET A 27 -8.39 2.81 -3.30
CA MET A 27 -9.12 2.08 -4.36
C MET A 27 -9.37 0.62 -3.98
N PHE A 28 -8.36 -0.07 -3.45
CA PHE A 28 -8.48 -1.46 -3.01
C PHE A 28 -9.56 -1.62 -1.91
N LEU A 29 -9.68 -0.65 -1.02
CA LEU A 29 -10.70 -0.64 0.04
C LEU A 29 -12.08 -0.15 -0.43
N GLY A 30 -12.27 0.12 -1.73
CA GLY A 30 -13.54 0.57 -2.32
C GLY A 30 -13.83 2.06 -2.13
N GLY A 31 -12.81 2.86 -1.79
CA GLY A 31 -12.94 4.31 -1.68
C GLY A 31 -12.83 5.02 -3.02
N ASP A 32 -13.44 6.20 -3.11
CA ASP A 32 -13.28 7.08 -4.26
C ASP A 32 -12.04 7.96 -4.10
N THR A 33 -11.25 8.08 -5.16
CA THR A 33 -10.14 9.04 -5.20
C THR A 33 -10.65 10.31 -5.86
N GLU A 34 -10.64 11.44 -5.15
CA GLU A 34 -11.11 12.77 -5.64
C GLU A 34 -10.44 13.21 -6.99
N LYS A 35 -9.42 12.49 -7.46
CA LYS A 35 -8.73 12.70 -8.75
C LYS A 35 -8.81 11.42 -9.59
N LYS A 36 -8.89 11.59 -10.93
CA LYS A 36 -8.65 10.50 -11.89
C LYS A 36 -7.29 9.86 -11.56
N PHE A 37 -7.33 8.66 -10.95
CA PHE A 37 -6.13 7.90 -10.64
C PHE A 37 -5.37 7.61 -11.94
N LYS A 38 -4.09 7.99 -11.99
CA LYS A 38 -3.22 7.69 -13.11
C LYS A 38 -2.38 6.48 -12.74
N ILE A 39 -2.63 5.35 -13.38
CA ILE A 39 -1.75 4.19 -13.29
C ILE A 39 -0.43 4.58 -13.96
N HIS A 40 0.66 4.55 -13.20
CA HIS A 40 1.98 4.80 -13.73
C HIS A 40 2.58 3.52 -14.31
N PRO A 41 3.29 3.59 -15.45
CA PRO A 41 4.03 2.44 -15.93
C PRO A 41 5.10 2.02 -14.91
N PRO A 42 5.42 0.73 -14.81
CA PRO A 42 6.43 0.25 -13.88
C PRO A 42 7.79 0.91 -14.18
N GLY A 43 8.21 1.83 -13.31
CA GLY A 43 9.50 2.53 -13.39
C GLY A 43 10.60 1.84 -12.58
N ALA A 44 11.72 2.54 -12.37
CA ALA A 44 12.88 2.01 -11.63
C ALA A 44 12.47 1.39 -10.29
N MET A 45 12.91 0.14 -10.11
CA MET A 45 12.41 -0.78 -9.09
C MET A 45 13.20 -0.62 -7.78
N HIS A 46 12.77 0.32 -6.92
CA HIS A 46 13.27 0.35 -5.55
C HIS A 46 12.52 -0.69 -4.70
N GLN A 47 13.25 -1.52 -3.96
CA GLN A 47 12.73 -2.55 -3.03
C GLN A 47 11.66 -1.99 -2.07
N ALA A 48 11.74 -0.70 -1.72
CA ALA A 48 10.77 0.00 -0.88
C ALA A 48 9.35 0.13 -1.48
N ARG A 49 9.13 -0.16 -2.78
CA ARG A 49 7.83 -0.04 -3.46
C ARG A 49 7.09 -1.36 -3.62
N TRP A 50 7.51 -2.42 -2.93
CA TRP A 50 6.89 -3.75 -3.06
C TRP A 50 5.40 -3.77 -2.68
N MET A 51 4.99 -2.92 -1.73
CA MET A 51 3.59 -2.82 -1.28
C MET A 51 2.64 -2.40 -2.42
N ALA A 52 3.04 -1.42 -3.23
CA ALA A 52 2.24 -0.95 -4.35
C ALA A 52 2.07 -2.06 -5.40
N ARG A 53 3.12 -2.87 -5.63
CA ARG A 53 3.06 -4.01 -6.56
C ARG A 53 2.04 -5.05 -6.14
N ALA A 54 1.97 -5.39 -4.85
CA ALA A 54 1.01 -6.36 -4.35
C ALA A 54 -0.43 -5.94 -4.65
N ILE A 55 -0.76 -4.67 -4.38
CA ILE A 55 -2.09 -4.11 -4.64
C ILE A 55 -2.36 -4.03 -6.15
N TYR A 56 -1.39 -3.59 -6.95
CA TYR A 56 -1.51 -3.60 -8.41
C TYR A 56 -1.79 -5.00 -8.97
N SER A 57 -1.02 -6.00 -8.53
CA SER A 57 -1.20 -7.38 -8.95
C SER A 57 -2.58 -7.92 -8.56
N PHE A 58 -3.15 -7.51 -7.44
CA PHE A 58 -4.53 -7.84 -7.09
C PHE A 58 -5.54 -7.13 -8.00
N LEU A 59 -5.40 -5.82 -8.22
CA LEU A 59 -6.33 -5.04 -9.07
C LEU A 59 -6.37 -5.54 -10.52
N PHE A 60 -5.22 -6.02 -11.03
CA PHE A 60 -5.08 -6.56 -12.38
C PHE A 60 -5.08 -8.09 -12.43
N SER A 61 -5.43 -8.75 -11.33
CA SER A 61 -5.41 -10.22 -11.24
C SER A 61 -6.30 -10.89 -12.29
N SER A 62 -7.39 -10.24 -12.71
CA SER A 62 -8.29 -10.74 -13.76
C SER A 62 -7.67 -10.78 -15.16
N GLN A 63 -6.57 -10.06 -15.39
CA GLN A 63 -5.87 -10.02 -16.68
C GLN A 63 -4.81 -11.12 -16.80
N VAL A 64 -4.54 -11.87 -15.73
CA VAL A 64 -3.49 -12.88 -15.67
C VAL A 64 -4.12 -14.21 -15.25
N PRO A 65 -3.79 -15.34 -15.90
CA PRO A 65 -4.26 -16.64 -15.45
C PRO A 65 -3.60 -16.99 -14.11
N LEU A 66 -4.36 -16.84 -13.01
CA LEU A 66 -3.94 -17.16 -11.66
C LEU A 66 -4.77 -18.31 -11.11
N SER A 67 -4.12 -19.23 -10.40
CA SER A 67 -4.86 -20.23 -9.61
C SER A 67 -5.59 -19.54 -8.45
N VAL A 68 -6.70 -20.13 -7.99
CA VAL A 68 -7.44 -19.69 -6.79
C VAL A 68 -6.53 -19.49 -5.57
N LYS A 69 -5.51 -20.35 -5.39
CA LYS A 69 -4.54 -20.23 -4.29
C LYS A 69 -3.73 -18.93 -4.36
N HIS A 70 -3.22 -18.59 -5.54
CA HIS A 70 -2.43 -17.38 -5.77
C HIS A 70 -3.29 -16.13 -5.68
N GLU A 71 -4.51 -16.17 -6.20
CA GLU A 71 -5.46 -15.05 -6.08
C GLU A 71 -5.81 -14.77 -4.60
N LYS A 72 -6.09 -15.82 -3.83
CA LYS A 72 -6.32 -15.69 -2.39
C LYS A 72 -5.10 -15.10 -1.67
N ALA A 73 -3.90 -15.58 -1.98
CA ALA A 73 -2.67 -15.03 -1.40
C ALA A 73 -2.46 -13.56 -1.76
N LEU A 74 -2.74 -13.15 -3.00
CA LEU A 74 -2.69 -11.76 -3.45
C LEU A 74 -3.72 -10.88 -2.72
N ARG A 75 -4.92 -11.40 -2.52
CA ARG A 75 -5.96 -10.73 -1.73
C ARG A 75 -5.50 -10.52 -0.30
N ASP A 76 -4.99 -11.57 0.34
CA ASP A 76 -4.62 -11.55 1.76
C ASP A 76 -3.44 -10.59 2.01
N ILE A 77 -2.41 -10.61 1.15
CA ILE A 77 -1.30 -9.66 1.26
C ILE A 77 -1.73 -8.22 0.98
N SER A 78 -2.62 -8.00 -0.01
CA SER A 78 -3.14 -6.66 -0.32
C SER A 78 -3.98 -6.10 0.83
N LEU A 79 -4.81 -6.96 1.44
CA LEU A 79 -5.60 -6.63 2.62
C LEU A 79 -4.70 -6.29 3.81
N PHE A 80 -3.66 -7.07 4.07
CA PHE A 80 -2.67 -6.78 5.10
C PHE A 80 -1.98 -5.43 4.87
N ILE A 81 -1.57 -5.13 3.63
CA ILE A 81 -0.92 -3.87 3.30
C ILE A 81 -1.86 -2.69 3.53
N ALA A 82 -3.03 -2.71 2.90
CA ALA A 82 -3.99 -1.59 2.92
C ALA A 82 -4.58 -1.36 4.32
N SER A 83 -4.70 -2.43 5.10
CA SER A 83 -5.25 -2.35 6.44
C SER A 83 -4.17 -1.99 7.44
N VAL A 84 -3.11 -2.78 7.54
CA VAL A 84 -2.24 -2.77 8.73
C VAL A 84 -0.91 -2.09 8.42
N TYR A 85 -0.25 -2.50 7.34
CA TYR A 85 1.17 -2.20 7.13
C TYR A 85 1.42 -0.81 6.55
N VAL A 86 0.48 -0.26 5.79
CA VAL A 86 0.61 1.09 5.20
C VAL A 86 0.71 2.18 6.28
N ILE A 87 0.07 2.01 7.45
CA ILE A 87 0.01 3.06 8.49
C ILE A 87 1.39 3.39 9.08
N PRO A 88 2.20 2.40 9.54
CA PRO A 88 3.58 2.63 9.93
C PRO A 88 4.43 3.25 8.82
N TRP A 89 4.20 2.84 7.58
CA TRP A 89 5.00 3.27 6.43
C TRP A 89 4.72 4.71 5.99
N LEU A 90 3.49 5.19 6.11
CA LEU A 90 3.17 6.60 5.87
C LEU A 90 3.88 7.54 6.87
N ASN A 91 4.26 7.03 8.04
CA ASN A 91 5.06 7.81 9.00
C ASN A 91 6.57 7.79 8.68
N CYS A 92 7.00 6.99 7.72
CA CYS A 92 8.40 6.78 7.38
C CYS A 92 8.84 7.78 6.29
N SER A 93 9.51 8.87 6.69
CA SER A 93 9.95 9.91 5.75
C SER A 93 11.12 9.50 4.84
N ALA A 94 11.81 8.39 5.13
CA ALA A 94 12.99 7.95 4.40
C ALA A 94 13.14 6.42 4.41
N ALA A 95 13.53 5.84 3.27
CA ALA A 95 13.70 4.38 3.12
C ALA A 95 14.67 3.76 4.15
N VAL A 96 15.70 4.50 4.58
CA VAL A 96 16.65 4.05 5.61
C VAL A 96 15.99 3.80 6.98
N LYS A 97 14.84 4.42 7.24
CA LYS A 97 14.09 4.22 8.49
C LYS A 97 13.14 3.02 8.43
N ALA A 98 13.00 2.38 7.26
CA ALA A 98 12.09 1.24 7.07
C ALA A 98 12.35 0.09 8.05
N PRO A 99 13.60 -0.41 8.24
CA PRO A 99 13.84 -1.54 9.14
C PRO A 99 13.46 -1.24 10.59
N LYS A 100 13.73 0.00 11.05
CA LYS A 100 13.33 0.46 12.38
C LYS A 100 11.81 0.51 12.51
N GLN A 101 11.12 0.98 11.48
CA GLN A 101 9.66 1.09 11.50
C GLN A 101 9.00 -0.29 11.49
N ASP A 102 9.54 -1.25 10.74
CA ASP A 102 9.11 -2.65 10.75
C ASP A 102 9.27 -3.25 12.15
N LEU A 103 10.42 -3.04 12.79
CA LEU A 103 10.65 -3.52 14.16
C LEU A 103 9.67 -2.90 15.16
N CYS A 104 9.43 -1.59 15.08
CA CYS A 104 8.46 -0.90 15.95
C CYS A 104 7.03 -1.43 15.74
N PHE A 105 6.65 -1.67 14.49
CA PHE A 105 5.37 -2.26 14.15
C PHE A 105 5.22 -3.67 14.73
N LEU A 106 6.22 -4.54 14.55
CA LEU A 106 6.21 -5.89 15.14
C LEU A 106 6.10 -5.87 16.67
N LYS A 107 6.75 -4.92 17.34
CA LYS A 107 6.59 -4.72 18.79
C LYS A 107 5.14 -4.33 19.15
N SER A 108 4.50 -3.47 18.36
CA SER A 108 3.12 -3.04 18.62
C SER A 108 2.08 -4.17 18.45
N LEU A 109 2.39 -5.21 17.68
CA LEU A 109 1.51 -6.37 17.49
C LEU A 109 1.58 -7.40 18.62
N LYS A 110 2.65 -7.39 19.42
CA LYS A 110 2.86 -8.33 20.52
C LYS A 110 2.28 -7.86 21.86
N SER A 111 1.68 -6.67 21.88
CA SER A 111 1.15 -6.04 23.09
C SER A 111 -0.31 -6.35 23.32
#